data_AF-A0A1V3QG49-F1
#
_entry.id   AF-A0A1V3QG49-F1
#
_cell.length_a   1.000
_cell.length_b   1.000
_cell.length_c   1.000
_cell.angle_alpha   90.00
_cell.angle_beta   90.00
_cell.angle_gamma   90.00
#
_symmetry.space_group_name_H-M   'P 1'
#
loop_
_entity.id
_entity.type
_entity.pdbx_description
1 polymer ?
#
loop_
_entity_poly.entity_id
_entity_poly.type
_entity_poly.pdbx_seq_one_letter_code
_entity_poly.pdbx_strand_id
1 'polypeptide(L)'
;MTLARQFRFDGSWFRQAALVAILLAALGVTGCAQVNALKSKAGGNPATASTPPPTRTETGRTLSFAAIVNELQLGHYNDGEQDLRQYLAQHPGDRPAQAMLHQLTVDPKQALGTRSRTYVVQAGDSYSTLAARYLGDPGAFLILARYNGSANPSVLRTGETIRLPASNPAASATTGAAPNASVGDALTAPGGEASASELPAAKAQRLQRESLSLLDQGQNDQAMARLGEALSIDPGLKPVGPQAVALREQLLSSYHERAIVLYRDQQLDQAISLWDRILAINPNYEPAVIYRARALELKHRLKQI
;
A
#
# COMPACT_ATOMS: atom_id res chain seq x y z
N MET A 1 -33.79 13.71 57.16
CA MET A 1 -32.80 14.62 56.55
C MET A 1 -32.39 14.02 55.21
N THR A 2 -32.93 14.49 54.07
CA THR A 2 -32.29 15.45 53.13
C THR A 2 -30.91 14.95 52.68
N LEU A 3 -30.57 14.71 51.40
CA LEU A 3 -30.93 15.37 50.15
C LEU A 3 -30.69 14.45 48.93
N ALA A 4 -31.59 14.54 47.95
CA ALA A 4 -31.35 14.19 46.55
C ALA A 4 -30.76 15.39 45.79
N ARG A 5 -29.87 15.16 44.83
CA ARG A 5 -29.57 16.04 43.68
C ARG A 5 -29.36 15.13 42.46
N GLN A 6 -30.35 15.03 41.59
CA GLN A 6 -30.57 15.87 40.39
C GLN A 6 -29.49 15.71 39.33
N PHE A 7 -29.84 14.99 38.25
CA PHE A 7 -29.51 15.41 36.90
C PHE A 7 -30.81 15.40 36.08
N ARG A 8 -31.12 16.57 35.50
CA ARG A 8 -32.29 16.83 34.66
C ARG A 8 -31.95 16.38 33.24
N PHE A 9 -32.78 15.53 32.65
CA PHE A 9 -32.85 15.35 31.21
C PHE A 9 -34.07 16.11 30.71
N ASP A 10 -33.81 17.14 29.91
CA ASP A 10 -34.83 17.97 29.28
C ASP A 10 -35.39 17.23 28.05
N GLY A 11 -36.72 17.25 27.92
CA GLY A 11 -37.45 16.59 26.85
C GLY A 11 -38.19 17.63 26.03
N SER A 12 -37.99 17.62 24.70
CA SER A 12 -38.85 18.43 23.82
C SER A 12 -38.86 18.06 22.34
N TRP A 13 -38.43 16.85 21.92
CA TRP A 13 -38.47 16.51 20.48
C TRP A 13 -39.51 15.45 20.05
N PHE A 14 -40.16 14.77 21.00
CA PHE A 14 -41.17 13.74 20.72
C PHE A 14 -42.63 14.26 20.75
N ARG A 15 -42.90 15.42 20.15
CA ARG A 15 -44.27 15.99 20.06
C ARG A 15 -44.61 16.52 18.68
N GLN A 16 -44.49 15.68 17.65
CA GLN A 16 -45.04 15.97 16.32
C GLN A 16 -45.71 14.72 15.69
N ALA A 17 -46.07 13.72 16.51
CA ALA A 17 -46.86 12.58 16.06
C ALA A 17 -48.33 12.74 16.51
N ALA A 18 -49.21 12.78 15.50
CA ALA A 18 -50.66 12.54 15.51
C ALA A 18 -51.62 13.69 15.90
N LEU A 19 -52.72 13.73 15.15
CA LEU A 19 -53.92 14.61 15.17
C LEU A 19 -53.74 15.86 14.28
N VAL A 20 -54.37 16.01 13.12
CA VAL A 20 -55.81 15.83 12.84
C VAL A 20 -56.03 15.39 11.39
N ALA A 21 -56.73 14.27 11.24
CA ALA A 21 -57.41 13.88 10.02
C ALA A 21 -58.85 14.46 10.03
N ILE A 22 -59.41 14.58 8.81
CA ILE A 22 -60.85 14.60 8.44
C ILE A 22 -61.48 15.97 8.14
N LEU A 23 -61.61 16.21 6.82
CA LEU A 23 -62.82 16.68 6.10
C LEU A 23 -62.53 16.46 4.59
N LEU A 24 -62.85 15.30 3.98
CA LEU A 24 -64.09 14.96 3.24
C LEU A 24 -64.54 16.08 2.27
N ALA A 25 -64.91 15.88 1.00
CA ALA A 25 -64.99 14.75 0.06
C ALA A 25 -65.52 15.32 -1.28
N ALA A 26 -65.12 14.78 -2.44
CA ALA A 26 -65.92 14.68 -3.69
C ALA A 26 -65.02 14.16 -4.85
N LEU A 27 -65.16 12.90 -5.27
CA LEU A 27 -65.81 12.46 -6.54
C LEU A 27 -64.96 12.79 -7.80
N GLY A 28 -64.54 11.84 -8.66
CA GLY A 28 -65.03 10.49 -8.86
C GLY A 28 -64.18 9.65 -9.82
N VAL A 29 -64.70 8.45 -10.01
CA VAL A 29 -64.17 7.23 -10.63
C VAL A 29 -64.00 7.33 -12.15
N THR A 30 -62.87 6.85 -12.68
CA THR A 30 -62.70 6.07 -13.94
C THR A 30 -61.19 5.81 -14.10
N GLY A 31 -60.66 4.61 -14.30
CA GLY A 31 -61.14 3.48 -15.10
C GLY A 31 -60.01 3.16 -16.09
N CYS A 32 -59.43 1.96 -15.99
CA CYS A 32 -58.25 1.52 -16.73
C CYS A 32 -58.41 1.44 -18.25
N ALA A 33 -57.26 1.46 -18.94
CA ALA A 33 -56.94 0.80 -20.21
C ALA A 33 -57.72 1.23 -21.48
N GLN A 34 -57.00 1.68 -22.53
CA GLN A 34 -56.89 0.86 -23.75
C GLN A 34 -55.81 1.39 -24.71
N VAL A 35 -55.04 0.41 -25.14
CA VAL A 35 -54.07 0.32 -26.23
C VAL A 35 -54.51 0.90 -27.59
N ASN A 36 -53.50 1.42 -28.29
CA ASN A 36 -53.22 1.28 -29.72
C ASN A 36 -54.38 0.87 -30.65
N ALA A 37 -54.76 1.81 -31.51
CA ALA A 37 -55.08 1.56 -32.92
C ALA A 37 -54.76 2.85 -33.70
N LEU A 38 -53.58 2.97 -34.30
CA LEU A 38 -53.36 2.68 -35.73
C LEU A 38 -54.40 3.30 -36.66
N LYS A 39 -54.11 4.49 -37.20
CA LYS A 39 -54.00 4.68 -38.66
C LYS A 39 -53.52 6.09 -39.04
N SER A 40 -52.33 6.11 -39.67
CA SER A 40 -51.93 6.89 -40.85
C SER A 40 -52.19 8.41 -40.86
N LYS A 41 -51.20 9.26 -41.14
CA LYS A 41 -50.49 9.30 -42.44
C LYS A 41 -49.30 10.26 -42.39
N ALA A 42 -48.28 9.91 -43.16
CA ALA A 42 -46.97 10.55 -43.30
C ALA A 42 -46.97 12.08 -43.53
N GLY A 43 -45.92 12.74 -43.05
CA GLY A 43 -45.50 14.05 -43.54
C GLY A 43 -44.49 14.77 -42.65
N GLY A 44 -43.19 14.63 -42.96
CA GLY A 44 -42.18 15.64 -42.62
C GLY A 44 -41.44 15.46 -41.29
N ASN A 45 -40.24 14.88 -41.38
CA ASN A 45 -39.20 15.02 -40.37
C ASN A 45 -38.65 16.46 -40.43
N PRO A 46 -38.40 17.12 -39.30
CA PRO A 46 -37.13 17.79 -39.13
C PRO A 46 -36.39 17.16 -37.94
N ALA A 47 -35.12 16.90 -38.18
CA ALA A 47 -34.18 16.29 -37.25
C ALA A 47 -34.14 17.04 -35.90
N THR A 48 -34.77 16.45 -34.88
CA THR A 48 -34.33 16.65 -33.49
C THR A 48 -33.07 15.82 -33.30
N ALA A 49 -31.94 16.52 -33.23
CA ALA A 49 -30.67 15.98 -32.77
C ALA A 49 -30.88 15.28 -31.42
N SER A 50 -30.91 13.95 -31.43
CA SER A 50 -30.63 13.18 -30.24
C SER A 50 -29.14 13.39 -29.95
N THR A 51 -28.85 14.31 -29.03
CA THR A 51 -27.53 14.39 -28.41
C THR A 51 -27.21 12.99 -27.89
N PRO A 52 -26.16 12.31 -28.40
CA PRO A 52 -25.69 11.09 -27.77
C PRO A 52 -25.34 11.45 -26.31
N PRO A 53 -25.53 10.55 -25.32
CA PRO A 53 -24.91 10.76 -24.02
C PRO A 53 -23.44 11.10 -24.27
N PRO A 54 -22.83 12.06 -23.55
CA PRO A 54 -21.45 12.41 -23.82
C PRO A 54 -20.67 11.11 -23.79
N THR A 55 -20.18 10.71 -24.96
CA THR A 55 -19.11 9.74 -25.08
C THR A 55 -18.09 10.27 -24.10
N ARG A 56 -17.94 9.59 -22.96
CA ARG A 56 -16.91 9.93 -22.00
C ARG A 56 -15.67 9.82 -22.85
N THR A 57 -15.10 10.98 -23.20
CA THR A 57 -13.86 11.04 -23.92
C THR A 57 -12.91 10.34 -22.97
N GLU A 58 -12.62 9.07 -23.24
CA GLU A 58 -11.44 8.39 -22.74
C GLU A 58 -10.27 9.13 -23.37
N THR A 59 -10.05 10.36 -22.89
CA THR A 59 -8.76 11.01 -23.01
C THR A 59 -7.80 10.03 -22.39
N GLY A 60 -7.06 9.34 -23.25
CA GLY A 60 -6.11 8.31 -22.90
C GLY A 60 -5.25 8.79 -21.75
N ARG A 61 -5.66 8.45 -20.52
CA ARG A 61 -4.75 8.42 -19.40
C ARG A 61 -3.79 7.33 -19.79
N THR A 62 -2.53 7.68 -20.00
CA THR A 62 -1.47 6.68 -19.92
C THR A 62 -1.58 6.09 -18.52
N LEU A 63 -2.24 4.94 -18.41
CA LEU A 63 -2.42 4.21 -17.15
C LEU A 63 -1.03 3.71 -16.77
N SER A 64 -0.37 4.41 -15.85
CA SER A 64 0.90 3.92 -15.31
C SER A 64 0.61 2.76 -14.37
N PHE A 65 1.51 1.77 -14.32
CA PHE A 65 1.40 0.67 -13.38
C PHE A 65 1.17 1.16 -11.93
N ALA A 66 1.86 2.24 -11.53
CA ALA A 66 1.68 2.85 -10.21
C ALA A 66 0.26 3.39 -9.96
N ALA A 67 -0.38 3.99 -10.96
CA ALA A 67 -1.77 4.44 -10.83
C ALA A 67 -2.73 3.26 -10.66
N ILE A 68 -2.50 2.17 -11.38
CA ILE A 68 -3.32 0.95 -11.29
C ILE A 68 -3.18 0.31 -9.90
N VAL A 69 -1.95 0.19 -9.38
CA VAL A 69 -1.71 -0.33 -8.02
C VAL A 69 -2.41 0.53 -6.96
N ASN A 70 -2.43 1.85 -7.13
CA ASN A 70 -3.13 2.75 -6.21
C ASN A 70 -4.66 2.47 -6.17
N GLU A 71 -5.29 2.26 -7.32
CA GLU A 71 -6.73 1.92 -7.36
C GLU A 71 -7.02 0.55 -6.72
N LEU A 72 -6.15 -0.43 -6.94
CA LEU A 72 -6.25 -1.75 -6.30
C LEU A 72 -6.13 -1.67 -4.77
N GLN A 73 -5.24 -0.84 -4.26
CA GLN A 73 -5.11 -0.61 -2.81
C GLN A 73 -6.35 0.05 -2.20
N LEU A 74 -7.14 0.79 -2.97
CA LEU A 74 -8.40 1.39 -2.54
C LEU A 74 -9.59 0.42 -2.65
N GLY A 75 -9.37 -0.77 -3.21
CA GLY A 75 -10.40 -1.80 -3.36
C GLY A 75 -11.13 -1.79 -4.71
N HIS A 76 -10.68 -0.99 -5.68
CA HIS A 76 -11.25 -0.95 -7.02
C HIS A 76 -10.73 -2.11 -7.87
N TYR A 77 -11.04 -3.36 -7.47
CA TYR A 77 -10.47 -4.56 -8.07
C TYR A 77 -10.92 -4.78 -9.51
N ASN A 78 -12.19 -4.53 -9.84
CA ASN A 78 -12.72 -4.74 -11.19
C ASN A 78 -12.09 -3.77 -12.19
N ASP A 79 -12.08 -2.49 -11.85
CA ASP A 79 -11.50 -1.44 -12.71
C ASP A 79 -9.97 -1.63 -12.81
N GLY A 80 -9.31 -1.90 -11.68
CA GLY A 80 -7.87 -2.16 -11.65
C GLY A 80 -7.46 -3.42 -12.41
N GLU A 81 -8.27 -4.48 -12.46
CA GLU A 81 -7.99 -5.65 -13.31
C GLU A 81 -8.04 -5.28 -14.79
N GLN A 82 -9.05 -4.52 -15.22
CA GLN A 82 -9.20 -4.06 -16.60
C GLN A 82 -8.01 -3.18 -17.01
N ASP A 83 -7.68 -2.20 -16.18
CA ASP A 83 -6.54 -1.31 -16.40
C ASP A 83 -5.23 -2.09 -16.48
N LEU A 84 -5.04 -3.11 -15.64
CA LEU A 84 -3.85 -3.94 -15.62
C LEU A 84 -3.72 -4.82 -16.87
N ARG A 85 -4.84 -5.34 -17.39
CA ARG A 85 -4.86 -6.07 -18.67
C ARG A 85 -4.51 -5.14 -19.84
N GLN A 86 -5.04 -3.92 -19.83
CA GLN A 86 -4.72 -2.92 -20.86
C GLN A 86 -3.25 -2.49 -20.79
N TYR A 87 -2.71 -2.33 -19.58
CA TYR A 87 -1.30 -2.04 -19.34
C TYR A 87 -0.41 -3.17 -19.87
N LEU A 88 -0.72 -4.43 -19.52
CA LEU A 88 0.05 -5.60 -19.96
C LEU A 88 -0.01 -5.86 -21.47
N ALA A 89 -1.07 -5.40 -22.16
CA ALA A 89 -1.12 -5.45 -23.62
C ALA A 89 -0.04 -4.57 -24.27
N GLN A 90 0.35 -3.47 -23.61
CA GLN A 90 1.42 -2.57 -24.03
C GLN A 90 2.79 -2.98 -23.46
N HIS A 91 2.78 -3.64 -22.29
CA HIS A 91 3.97 -4.03 -21.53
C HIS A 91 3.98 -5.54 -21.21
N PRO A 92 4.02 -6.43 -22.23
CA PRO A 92 3.88 -7.86 -22.01
C PRO A 92 5.03 -8.49 -21.22
N GLY A 93 6.16 -7.80 -21.03
CA GLY A 93 7.32 -8.25 -20.25
C GLY A 93 7.37 -7.75 -18.80
N ASP A 94 6.41 -6.92 -18.37
CA ASP A 94 6.39 -6.37 -17.01
C ASP A 94 5.96 -7.45 -16.00
N ARG A 95 6.96 -8.11 -15.40
CA ARG A 95 6.74 -9.18 -14.42
C ARG A 95 5.96 -8.71 -13.17
N PRO A 96 6.27 -7.55 -12.56
CA PRO A 96 5.44 -6.99 -11.48
C PRO A 96 3.95 -6.87 -11.86
N ALA A 97 3.64 -6.34 -13.04
CA ALA A 97 2.26 -6.20 -13.51
C ALA A 97 1.59 -7.57 -13.75
N GLN A 98 2.32 -8.54 -14.30
CA GLN A 98 1.82 -9.92 -14.46
C GLN A 98 1.52 -10.58 -13.11
N ALA A 99 2.42 -10.44 -12.14
CA ALA A 99 2.24 -10.98 -10.80
C ALA A 99 1.03 -10.35 -10.10
N MET A 100 0.82 -9.04 -10.27
CA MET A 100 -0.34 -8.33 -9.75
C MET A 100 -1.65 -8.84 -10.38
N LEU A 101 -1.66 -9.08 -11.70
CA LEU A 101 -2.84 -9.61 -12.39
C LEU A 101 -3.15 -11.04 -11.94
N HIS A 102 -2.12 -11.85 -11.74
CA HIS A 102 -2.28 -13.20 -11.21
C HIS A 102 -2.93 -13.18 -9.82
N GLN A 103 -2.51 -12.26 -8.93
CA GLN A 103 -3.10 -12.10 -7.60
C GLN A 103 -4.58 -11.70 -7.60
N LEU A 104 -5.08 -11.07 -8.66
CA LEU A 104 -6.50 -10.74 -8.84
C LEU A 104 -7.32 -11.89 -9.40
N THR A 105 -6.74 -12.68 -10.29
CA THR A 105 -7.46 -13.65 -11.11
C THR A 105 -7.46 -15.06 -10.52
N VAL A 106 -6.42 -15.44 -9.77
CA VAL A 106 -6.35 -16.75 -9.13
C VAL A 106 -7.26 -16.82 -7.90
N ASP A 107 -7.76 -18.01 -7.56
CA ASP A 107 -8.41 -18.22 -6.26
C ASP A 107 -7.35 -18.17 -5.13
N PRO A 108 -7.53 -17.32 -4.09
CA PRO A 108 -6.54 -17.17 -3.02
C PRO A 108 -6.26 -18.47 -2.25
N LYS A 109 -7.25 -19.35 -2.07
CA LYS A 109 -7.07 -20.63 -1.37
C LYS A 109 -6.38 -21.67 -2.25
N GLN A 110 -6.54 -21.58 -3.57
CA GLN A 110 -5.76 -22.40 -4.50
C GLN A 110 -4.29 -21.96 -4.53
N ALA A 111 -4.02 -20.65 -4.54
CA ALA A 111 -2.66 -20.13 -4.59
C ALA A 111 -1.91 -20.25 -3.25
N LEU A 112 -2.57 -19.94 -2.12
CA LEU A 112 -1.94 -19.87 -0.79
C LEU A 112 -2.22 -21.10 0.08
N GLY A 113 -3.13 -21.99 -0.36
CA GLY A 113 -3.56 -23.16 0.38
C GLY A 113 -4.73 -22.89 1.34
N THR A 114 -5.43 -23.96 1.71
CA THR A 114 -6.61 -23.89 2.60
C THR A 114 -6.26 -23.88 4.08
N ARG A 115 -5.04 -24.26 4.44
CA ARG A 115 -4.57 -24.24 5.84
C ARG A 115 -4.16 -22.82 6.21
N SER A 116 -4.72 -22.32 7.30
CA SER A 116 -4.41 -21.00 7.85
C SER A 116 -4.27 -21.03 9.36
N ARG A 117 -3.50 -20.07 9.89
CA ARG A 117 -3.49 -19.70 11.30
C ARG A 117 -4.13 -18.34 11.51
N THR A 118 -4.68 -18.14 12.69
CA THR A 118 -5.26 -16.87 13.11
C THR A 118 -4.16 -15.90 13.56
N TYR A 119 -4.30 -14.62 13.23
CA TYR A 119 -3.39 -13.55 13.64
C TYR A 119 -4.18 -12.30 14.02
N VAL A 120 -3.79 -11.66 15.11
CA VAL A 120 -4.36 -10.38 15.57
C VAL A 120 -3.43 -9.28 15.09
N VAL A 121 -3.97 -8.39 14.24
CA VAL A 121 -3.25 -7.26 13.66
C VAL A 121 -2.71 -6.35 14.75
N GLN A 122 -1.43 -6.03 14.68
CA GLN A 122 -0.71 -5.14 15.58
C GLN A 122 -0.57 -3.74 14.96
N ALA A 123 -0.20 -2.77 15.78
CA ALA A 123 0.07 -1.42 15.29
C ALA A 123 1.27 -1.45 14.31
N GLY A 124 1.08 -0.89 13.11
CA GLY A 124 2.08 -0.89 12.04
C GLY A 124 1.96 -2.06 11.05
N ASP A 125 1.03 -2.98 11.27
CA ASP A 125 0.75 -4.04 10.30
C ASP A 125 -0.03 -3.53 9.08
N SER A 126 0.30 -4.09 7.93
CA SER A 126 -0.43 -3.95 6.67
C SER A 126 -0.44 -5.32 5.98
N TYR A 127 -1.30 -5.51 4.98
CA TYR A 127 -1.25 -6.74 4.20
C TYR A 127 0.11 -6.96 3.54
N SER A 128 0.84 -5.90 3.17
CA SER A 128 2.18 -6.02 2.58
C SER A 128 3.24 -6.40 3.60
N THR A 129 3.23 -5.83 4.82
CA THR A 129 4.20 -6.22 5.86
C THR A 129 3.96 -7.64 6.36
N LEU A 130 2.69 -8.05 6.44
CA LEU A 130 2.31 -9.42 6.80
C LEU A 130 2.62 -10.41 5.68
N ALA A 131 2.39 -10.05 4.41
CA ALA A 131 2.78 -10.88 3.27
C ALA A 131 4.32 -11.04 3.21
N ALA A 132 5.09 -9.98 3.42
CA ALA A 132 6.55 -10.07 3.51
C ALA A 132 6.99 -11.05 4.61
N ARG A 133 6.43 -10.89 5.82
CA ARG A 133 6.81 -11.69 6.98
C ARG A 133 6.42 -13.17 6.86
N TYR A 134 5.27 -13.46 6.25
CA TYR A 134 4.67 -14.79 6.31
C TYR A 134 4.66 -15.53 4.97
N LEU A 135 4.58 -14.81 3.85
CA LEU A 135 4.63 -15.37 2.50
C LEU A 135 6.01 -15.22 1.85
N GLY A 136 6.88 -14.37 2.39
CA GLY A 136 8.20 -14.07 1.81
C GLY A 136 8.14 -13.11 0.62
N ASP A 137 6.96 -12.61 0.27
CA ASP A 137 6.74 -11.67 -0.82
C ASP A 137 5.87 -10.49 -0.33
N PRO A 138 6.42 -9.28 -0.17
CA PRO A 138 5.64 -8.08 0.17
C PRO A 138 4.57 -7.75 -0.89
N GLY A 139 4.82 -8.13 -2.15
CA GLY A 139 3.91 -7.91 -3.27
C GLY A 139 2.63 -8.75 -3.16
N ALA A 140 2.62 -9.82 -2.35
CA ALA A 140 1.46 -10.70 -2.16
C ALA A 140 0.36 -10.10 -1.25
N PHE A 141 0.37 -8.78 -1.01
CA PHE A 141 -0.61 -8.10 -0.18
C PHE A 141 -2.04 -8.26 -0.70
N LEU A 142 -2.22 -8.21 -2.03
CA LEU A 142 -3.54 -8.21 -2.65
C LEU A 142 -4.19 -9.58 -2.54
N ILE A 143 -3.43 -10.65 -2.82
CA ILE A 143 -3.93 -12.01 -2.65
C ILE A 143 -4.17 -12.36 -1.17
N LEU A 144 -3.36 -11.84 -0.24
CA LEU A 144 -3.59 -12.01 1.20
C LEU A 144 -4.83 -11.25 1.69
N ALA A 145 -5.11 -10.06 1.17
CA ALA A 145 -6.33 -9.32 1.43
C ALA A 145 -7.56 -10.10 0.94
N ARG A 146 -7.50 -10.62 -0.30
CA ARG A 146 -8.56 -11.47 -0.87
C ARG A 146 -8.75 -12.78 -0.10
N TYR A 147 -7.67 -13.40 0.39
CA TYR A 147 -7.72 -14.59 1.26
C TYR A 147 -8.56 -14.35 2.52
N ASN A 148 -8.53 -13.12 3.02
CA ASN A 148 -9.26 -12.67 4.20
C ASN A 148 -10.66 -12.10 3.89
N GLY A 149 -11.04 -12.05 2.62
CA GLY A 149 -12.30 -11.44 2.18
C GLY A 149 -12.31 -9.92 2.32
N SER A 150 -11.15 -9.27 2.45
CA SER A 150 -11.06 -7.82 2.44
C SER A 150 -11.25 -7.31 1.01
N ALA A 151 -12.19 -6.38 0.85
CA ALA A 151 -12.40 -5.64 -0.39
C ALA A 151 -11.47 -4.43 -0.52
N ASN A 152 -10.78 -4.02 0.56
CA ASN A 152 -9.89 -2.87 0.55
C ASN A 152 -8.61 -3.18 1.37
N PRO A 153 -7.46 -3.40 0.71
CA PRO A 153 -6.21 -3.74 1.38
C PRO A 153 -5.65 -2.62 2.28
N SER A 154 -6.06 -1.36 2.07
CA SER A 154 -5.59 -0.22 2.86
C SER A 154 -6.29 -0.10 4.22
N VAL A 155 -7.35 -0.86 4.48
CA VAL A 155 -8.21 -0.73 5.68
C VAL A 155 -7.98 -1.88 6.66
N LEU A 156 -6.73 -2.25 6.91
CA LEU A 156 -6.40 -3.24 7.95
C LEU A 156 -6.40 -2.57 9.33
N ARG A 157 -7.24 -3.02 10.25
CA ARG A 157 -7.37 -2.37 11.58
C ARG A 157 -6.56 -3.09 12.64
N THR A 158 -5.85 -2.34 13.48
CA THR A 158 -5.23 -2.90 14.68
C THR A 158 -6.27 -3.59 15.57
N GLY A 159 -5.95 -4.80 16.04
CA GLY A 159 -6.85 -5.67 16.79
C GLY A 159 -7.77 -6.53 15.92
N GLU A 160 -7.81 -6.31 14.60
CA GLU A 160 -8.55 -7.16 13.68
C GLU A 160 -7.94 -8.56 13.64
N THR A 161 -8.79 -9.57 13.56
CA THR A 161 -8.35 -10.97 13.50
C THR A 161 -8.42 -11.45 12.05
N ILE A 162 -7.26 -11.74 11.46
CA ILE A 162 -7.12 -12.23 10.10
C ILE A 162 -6.60 -13.67 10.07
N ARG A 163 -6.72 -14.31 8.91
CA ARG A 163 -6.15 -15.60 8.55
C ARG A 163 -4.87 -15.42 7.73
N LEU A 164 -3.80 -16.01 8.22
CA LEU A 164 -2.53 -16.12 7.50
C LEU A 164 -2.37 -17.56 7.01
N PRO A 165 -2.14 -17.79 5.70
CA PRO A 165 -1.90 -19.13 5.17
C PRO A 165 -0.66 -19.77 5.81
N ALA A 166 -0.70 -21.08 6.00
CA ALA A 166 0.46 -21.85 6.45
C ALA A 166 1.37 -22.09 5.24
N SER A 167 2.38 -21.25 5.08
CA SER A 167 3.35 -21.34 3.98
C SER A 167 3.96 -22.75 3.92
N ASN A 168 3.88 -23.38 2.75
CA ASN A 168 4.46 -24.70 2.54
C ASN A 168 6.00 -24.54 2.51
N PRO A 169 6.77 -25.20 3.40
CA PRO A 169 8.23 -25.00 3.50
C PRO A 169 9.03 -25.48 2.26
N ALA A 170 8.37 -26.01 1.24
CA ALA A 170 9.01 -26.54 0.03
C ALA A 170 9.72 -25.47 -0.84
N ALA A 171 9.47 -24.17 -0.64
CA ALA A 171 10.18 -23.09 -1.34
C ALA A 171 11.45 -22.59 -0.61
N SER A 172 11.72 -23.07 0.61
CA SER A 172 12.88 -22.62 1.42
C SER A 172 14.03 -23.64 1.48
N ALA A 173 13.95 -24.76 0.76
CA ALA A 173 14.92 -25.85 0.84
C ALA A 173 15.82 -25.95 -0.41
N THR A 174 16.56 -24.89 -0.74
CA THR A 174 17.81 -24.98 -1.53
C THR A 174 18.62 -23.72 -1.21
N THR A 175 19.45 -23.69 -0.17
CA THR A 175 20.80 -24.25 -0.18
C THR A 175 21.35 -24.17 1.24
N GLY A 176 21.58 -25.32 1.87
CA GLY A 176 22.46 -25.43 3.03
C GLY A 176 23.81 -25.95 2.56
N ALA A 177 24.90 -25.36 3.05
CA ALA A 177 26.19 -26.02 3.26
C ALA A 177 27.11 -25.08 4.04
N ALA A 178 27.23 -25.33 5.35
CA ALA A 178 28.45 -24.99 6.08
C ALA A 178 29.59 -25.91 5.58
N PRO A 179 30.85 -25.51 5.78
CA PRO A 179 31.58 -26.27 6.77
C PRO A 179 32.32 -25.39 7.79
N ASN A 180 32.35 -25.92 9.01
CA ASN A 180 33.28 -25.55 10.07
C ASN A 180 34.72 -25.57 9.55
N ALA A 181 35.48 -24.53 9.90
CA ALA A 181 36.91 -24.64 10.15
C ALA A 181 37.25 -23.74 11.33
N SER A 182 37.40 -24.36 12.49
CA SER A 182 38.11 -23.78 13.63
C SER A 182 39.57 -23.64 13.27
N VAL A 183 40.14 -22.44 13.44
CA VAL A 183 41.55 -22.31 13.81
C VAL A 183 41.61 -21.24 14.89
N GLY A 184 42.20 -21.64 16.02
CA GLY A 184 42.37 -20.79 17.19
C GLY A 184 43.61 -19.90 17.10
N ASP A 185 43.52 -18.88 17.93
CA ASP A 185 44.55 -18.26 18.75
C ASP A 185 45.42 -17.12 18.19
N ALA A 186 45.68 -16.23 19.15
CA ALA A 186 46.71 -15.22 19.26
C ALA A 186 46.55 -13.91 18.47
N LEU A 187 46.09 -12.91 19.26
CA LEU A 187 46.77 -11.63 19.48
C LEU A 187 47.32 -10.89 18.25
N THR A 188 46.78 -9.70 17.98
CA THR A 188 47.46 -8.42 18.32
C THR A 188 46.61 -7.28 17.75
N ALA A 189 45.99 -6.49 18.62
CA ALA A 189 45.87 -5.06 18.39
C ALA A 189 47.05 -4.43 19.15
N PRO A 190 47.72 -3.40 18.60
CA PRO A 190 47.08 -2.09 18.61
C PRO A 190 47.40 -1.19 17.41
N GLY A 191 46.48 -0.26 17.15
CA GLY A 191 46.84 1.14 16.85
C GLY A 191 47.30 1.49 15.43
N GLY A 192 46.54 2.41 14.82
CA GLY A 192 47.12 3.51 14.06
C GLY A 192 47.34 3.28 12.56
N GLU A 193 46.78 4.20 11.77
CA GLU A 193 47.22 4.57 10.42
C GLU A 193 46.89 3.63 9.26
N ALA A 194 45.68 3.79 8.71
CA ALA A 194 45.43 3.62 7.28
C ALA A 194 44.30 4.55 6.82
N SER A 195 44.53 5.86 6.92
CA SER A 195 43.73 6.87 6.23
C SER A 195 44.53 7.43 5.05
N ALA A 196 44.65 6.63 3.99
CA ALA A 196 44.86 7.11 2.62
C ALA A 196 44.56 5.95 1.66
N SER A 197 43.43 6.04 0.96
CA SER A 197 42.88 5.04 0.02
C SER A 197 42.22 3.79 0.60
N GLU A 198 41.31 3.93 1.58
CA GLU A 198 40.25 2.92 1.75
C GLU A 198 39.29 3.05 0.55
N LEU A 199 39.14 1.97 -0.24
CA LEU A 199 38.16 1.94 -1.34
C LEU A 199 36.75 2.19 -0.79
N PRO A 200 35.87 2.93 -1.51
CA PRO A 200 34.53 3.25 -1.03
C PRO A 200 33.72 2.03 -0.55
N ALA A 201 33.81 0.91 -1.28
CA ALA A 201 33.16 -0.34 -0.91
C ALA A 201 33.67 -0.92 0.43
N ALA A 202 34.99 -0.85 0.69
CA ALA A 202 35.58 -1.29 1.95
C ALA A 202 35.09 -0.43 3.12
N LYS A 203 35.03 0.90 2.91
CA LYS A 203 34.46 1.84 3.89
C LYS A 203 32.99 1.52 4.21
N ALA A 204 32.17 1.28 3.18
CA ALA A 204 30.76 0.93 3.36
C ALA A 204 30.60 -0.37 4.17
N GLN A 205 31.38 -1.40 3.86
CA GLN A 205 31.38 -2.67 4.60
C GLN A 205 31.83 -2.50 6.06
N ARG A 206 32.85 -1.67 6.31
CA ARG A 206 33.31 -1.36 7.67
C ARG A 206 32.23 -0.64 8.49
N LEU A 207 31.56 0.35 7.90
CA LEU A 207 30.45 1.08 8.53
C LEU A 207 29.26 0.16 8.83
N GLN A 208 28.94 -0.80 7.96
CA GLN A 208 27.92 -1.80 8.25
C GLN A 208 28.31 -2.67 9.46
N ARG A 209 29.56 -3.13 9.57
CA ARG A 209 30.02 -3.88 10.75
C ARG A 209 29.96 -3.04 12.03
N GLU A 210 30.35 -1.76 11.95
CA GLU A 210 30.24 -0.83 13.07
C GLU A 210 28.78 -0.63 13.51
N SER A 211 27.84 -0.50 12.56
CA SER A 211 26.42 -0.39 12.86
C SER A 211 25.88 -1.57 13.66
N LEU A 212 26.32 -2.79 13.34
CA LEU A 212 25.90 -3.99 14.07
C LEU A 212 26.52 -4.05 15.47
N SER A 213 27.78 -3.68 15.62
CA SER A 213 28.43 -3.56 16.95
C SER A 213 27.71 -2.55 17.84
N LEU A 214 27.26 -1.42 17.28
CA LEU A 214 26.46 -0.42 18.01
C LEU A 214 25.07 -0.95 18.39
N LEU A 215 24.46 -1.74 17.49
CA LEU A 215 23.16 -2.39 17.76
C LEU A 215 23.27 -3.38 18.92
N ASP A 216 24.33 -4.19 18.97
CA ASP A 216 24.61 -5.13 20.06
C ASP A 216 24.85 -4.41 21.41
N GLN A 217 25.32 -3.17 21.36
CA GLN A 217 25.48 -2.29 22.53
C GLN A 217 24.18 -1.56 22.93
N GLY A 218 23.07 -1.80 22.22
CA GLY A 218 21.78 -1.13 22.44
C GLY A 218 21.72 0.31 21.91
N GLN A 219 22.74 0.77 21.17
CA GLN A 219 22.84 2.14 20.65
C GLN A 219 22.13 2.26 19.29
N ASN A 220 20.80 2.07 19.30
CA ASN A 220 19.98 1.96 18.09
C ASN A 220 20.12 3.17 17.13
N ASP A 221 20.11 4.40 17.66
CA ASP A 221 20.21 5.61 16.83
C ASP A 221 21.57 5.72 16.14
N GLN A 222 22.64 5.41 16.86
CA GLN A 222 24.00 5.41 16.31
C GLN A 222 24.18 4.30 15.28
N ALA A 223 23.61 3.12 15.54
CA ALA A 223 23.58 2.01 14.60
C ALA A 223 22.90 2.41 13.28
N MET A 224 21.70 3.00 13.34
CA MET A 224 20.99 3.50 12.16
C MET A 224 21.80 4.58 11.41
N ALA A 225 22.43 5.52 12.14
CA ALA A 225 23.26 6.55 11.53
C ALA A 225 24.46 5.96 10.76
N ARG A 226 25.16 4.99 11.35
CA ARG A 226 26.29 4.32 10.70
C ARG A 226 25.88 3.49 9.49
N LEU A 227 24.75 2.77 9.58
CA LEU A 227 24.21 2.06 8.42
C LEU A 227 23.78 3.02 7.31
N GLY A 228 23.19 4.17 7.66
CA GLY A 228 22.84 5.21 6.70
C GLY A 228 24.05 5.79 5.97
N GLU A 229 25.19 5.98 6.65
CA GLU A 229 26.44 6.37 6.01
C GLU A 229 26.93 5.28 5.04
N ALA A 230 26.89 4.01 5.46
CA ALA A 230 27.28 2.89 4.62
C ALA A 230 26.48 2.84 3.31
N LEU A 231 25.15 2.95 3.40
CA LEU A 231 24.24 2.91 2.25
C LEU A 231 24.24 4.19 1.41
N SER A 232 24.75 5.30 1.96
CA SER A 232 25.02 6.51 1.17
C SER A 232 26.24 6.34 0.28
N ILE A 233 27.19 5.48 0.66
CA ILE A 233 28.39 5.16 -0.13
C ILE A 233 28.10 4.06 -1.14
N ASP A 234 27.42 2.98 -0.70
CA ASP A 234 27.01 1.87 -1.54
C ASP A 234 25.54 1.49 -1.26
N PRO A 235 24.58 2.02 -2.03
CA PRO A 235 23.16 1.68 -1.88
C PRO A 235 22.87 0.19 -2.10
N GLY A 236 23.70 -0.49 -2.91
CA GLY A 236 23.60 -1.91 -3.23
C GLY A 236 24.25 -2.84 -2.21
N LEU A 237 24.82 -2.30 -1.13
CA LEU A 237 25.53 -3.06 -0.10
C LEU A 237 24.62 -4.16 0.46
N LYS A 238 25.10 -5.40 0.46
CA LYS A 238 24.31 -6.53 0.97
C LYS A 238 24.33 -6.58 2.51
N PRO A 239 23.17 -6.68 3.17
CA PRO A 239 23.14 -6.88 4.62
C PRO A 239 23.74 -8.24 4.99
N VAL A 240 24.55 -8.27 6.05
CA VAL A 240 25.19 -9.50 6.56
C VAL A 240 24.46 -9.95 7.82
N GLY A 241 23.56 -10.92 7.66
CA GLY A 241 22.78 -11.51 8.75
C GLY A 241 21.43 -10.81 9.01
N PRO A 242 20.56 -11.44 9.82
CA PRO A 242 19.18 -11.00 10.03
C PRO A 242 19.08 -9.64 10.74
N GLN A 243 20.02 -9.35 11.66
CA GLN A 243 20.08 -8.04 12.33
C GLN A 243 20.34 -6.90 11.35
N ALA A 244 21.24 -7.10 10.38
CA ALA A 244 21.52 -6.10 9.34
C ALA A 244 20.32 -5.86 8.42
N VAL A 245 19.58 -6.92 8.09
CA VAL A 245 18.33 -6.81 7.33
C VAL A 245 17.30 -5.99 8.10
N ALA A 246 17.05 -6.33 9.37
CA ALA A 246 16.11 -5.62 10.22
C ALA A 246 16.48 -4.14 10.39
N LEU A 247 17.76 -3.84 10.63
CA LEU A 247 18.25 -2.48 10.79
C LEU A 247 18.12 -1.67 9.48
N ARG A 248 18.34 -2.30 8.32
CA ARG A 248 18.13 -1.68 7.01
C ARG A 248 16.65 -1.34 6.78
N GLU A 249 15.74 -2.26 7.04
CA GLU A 249 14.29 -2.03 6.90
C GLU A 249 13.79 -0.93 7.84
N GLN A 250 14.30 -0.89 9.08
CA GLN A 250 13.99 0.17 10.04
C GLN A 250 14.49 1.54 9.54
N LEU A 251 15.70 1.59 8.98
CA LEU A 251 16.26 2.82 8.40
C LEU A 251 15.42 3.32 7.21
N LEU A 252 15.00 2.42 6.30
CA LEU A 252 14.15 2.78 5.16
C LEU A 252 12.78 3.32 5.63
N SER A 253 12.20 2.68 6.66
CA SER A 253 10.95 3.14 7.27
C SER A 253 11.10 4.53 7.90
N SER A 254 12.19 4.79 8.62
CA SER A 254 12.51 6.11 9.18
C SER A 254 12.65 7.19 8.11
N TYR A 255 13.31 6.88 6.98
CA TYR A 255 13.37 7.79 5.84
C TYR A 255 11.99 8.07 5.25
N HIS A 256 11.13 7.06 5.13
CA HIS A 256 9.79 7.23 4.60
C HIS A 256 8.94 8.13 5.51
N GLU A 257 8.94 7.88 6.82
CA GLU A 257 8.20 8.69 7.80
C GLU A 257 8.63 10.17 7.77
N ARG A 258 9.95 10.42 7.74
CA ARG A 258 10.47 11.79 7.61
C ARG A 258 10.05 12.45 6.30
N ALA A 259 10.05 11.70 5.19
CA ALA A 259 9.61 12.21 3.90
C ALA A 259 8.12 12.58 3.90
N ILE A 260 7.27 11.82 4.60
CA ILE A 260 5.85 12.13 4.76
C ILE A 260 5.63 13.45 5.51
N VAL A 261 6.39 13.69 6.59
CA VAL A 261 6.34 14.97 7.32
C VAL A 261 6.72 16.13 6.40
N LEU A 262 7.84 16.01 5.67
CA LEU A 262 8.30 17.03 4.72
C LEU A 262 7.28 17.28 3.59
N TYR A 263 6.63 16.22 3.12
CA TYR A 263 5.60 16.31 2.08
C TYR A 263 4.37 17.08 2.56
N ARG A 264 3.88 16.78 3.77
CA ARG A 264 2.77 17.51 4.40
C ARG A 264 3.12 18.99 4.59
N ASP A 265 4.37 19.27 4.92
CA ASP A 265 4.88 20.62 5.14
C ASP A 265 5.24 21.33 3.80
N GLN A 266 4.87 20.74 2.65
CA GLN A 266 5.15 21.22 1.28
C GLN A 266 6.64 21.42 0.96
N GLN A 267 7.55 20.82 1.74
CA GLN A 267 8.98 20.76 1.45
C GLN A 267 9.26 19.63 0.44
N LEU A 268 8.67 19.76 -0.75
CA LEU A 268 8.58 18.68 -1.75
C LEU A 268 9.95 18.21 -2.24
N ASP A 269 10.90 19.11 -2.42
CA ASP A 269 12.28 18.75 -2.82
C ASP A 269 12.96 17.83 -1.81
N GLN A 270 12.83 18.15 -0.52
CA GLN A 270 13.43 17.35 0.55
C GLN A 270 12.72 15.99 0.68
N ALA A 271 11.39 15.97 0.59
CA ALA A 271 10.61 14.73 0.59
C ALA A 271 11.01 13.80 -0.57
N ILE A 272 11.10 14.35 -1.80
CA ILE A 272 11.51 13.61 -3.00
C ILE A 272 12.92 13.02 -2.82
N SER A 273 13.87 13.80 -2.29
CA SER A 273 15.24 13.31 -2.07
C SER A 273 15.33 12.11 -1.12
N LEU A 274 14.46 12.05 -0.10
CA LEU A 274 14.42 10.92 0.82
C LEU A 274 13.83 9.68 0.14
N TRP A 275 12.78 9.82 -0.65
CA TRP A 275 12.25 8.70 -1.42
C TRP A 275 13.22 8.24 -2.51
N ASP A 276 13.94 9.15 -3.18
CA ASP A 276 15.03 8.80 -4.10
C ASP A 276 16.10 7.95 -3.41
N ARG A 277 16.52 8.34 -2.20
CA ARG A 277 17.47 7.56 -1.41
C ARG A 277 16.93 6.17 -1.08
N ILE A 278 15.66 6.06 -0.68
CA ILE A 278 15.03 4.76 -0.41
C ILE A 278 15.05 3.89 -1.67
N LEU A 279 14.68 4.45 -2.83
CA LEU A 279 14.61 3.69 -4.09
C LEU A 279 15.99 3.31 -4.65
N ALA A 280 17.04 4.07 -4.33
CA ALA A 280 18.41 3.67 -4.64
C ALA A 280 18.83 2.42 -3.84
N ILE A 281 18.32 2.25 -2.62
CA ILE A 281 18.64 1.15 -1.70
C ILE A 281 17.72 -0.06 -1.93
N ASN A 282 16.43 0.19 -2.17
CA ASN A 282 15.40 -0.78 -2.47
C ASN A 282 14.47 -0.21 -3.57
N PRO A 283 14.73 -0.55 -4.86
CA PRO A 283 13.92 -0.08 -5.98
C PRO A 283 12.45 -0.47 -5.91
N ASN A 284 12.13 -1.52 -5.14
CA ASN A 284 10.79 -2.08 -5.02
C ASN A 284 10.08 -1.61 -3.73
N TYR A 285 10.61 -0.59 -3.04
CA TYR A 285 9.96 -0.03 -1.85
C TYR A 285 8.70 0.77 -2.25
N GLU A 286 7.56 0.09 -2.30
CA GLU A 286 6.30 0.63 -2.84
C GLU A 286 5.90 2.01 -2.28
N PRO A 287 5.96 2.29 -0.96
CA PRO A 287 5.58 3.60 -0.44
C PRO A 287 6.43 4.73 -1.05
N ALA A 288 7.72 4.52 -1.27
CA ALA A 288 8.59 5.53 -1.85
C ALA A 288 8.27 5.76 -3.34
N VAL A 289 7.94 4.72 -4.11
CA VAL A 289 7.50 4.86 -5.51
C VAL A 289 6.23 5.73 -5.58
N ILE A 290 5.22 5.38 -4.78
CA ILE A 290 3.90 6.03 -4.80
C ILE A 290 4.01 7.50 -4.36
N TYR A 291 4.61 7.75 -3.20
CA TYR A 291 4.63 9.11 -2.64
C TYR A 291 5.57 10.04 -3.39
N ARG A 292 6.68 9.54 -3.93
CA ARG A 292 7.56 10.32 -4.80
C ARG A 292 6.84 10.80 -6.06
N ALA A 293 6.06 9.92 -6.70
CA ALA A 293 5.27 10.30 -7.87
C ALA A 293 4.25 11.41 -7.52
N ARG A 294 3.53 11.28 -6.41
CA ARG A 294 2.59 12.30 -5.91
C ARG A 294 3.27 13.64 -5.63
N ALA A 295 4.47 13.62 -5.05
CA ALA A 295 5.22 14.83 -4.76
C ALA A 295 5.76 15.52 -6.01
N LEU A 296 6.19 14.77 -7.03
CA LEU A 296 6.58 15.33 -8.32
C LEU A 296 5.39 16.00 -9.02
N GLU A 297 4.22 15.36 -9.01
CA GLU A 297 3.01 15.94 -9.59
C GLU A 297 2.59 17.23 -8.88
N LEU A 298 2.56 17.22 -7.54
CA LEU A 298 2.24 18.41 -6.76
C LEU A 298 3.23 19.54 -7.03
N LYS A 299 4.53 19.23 -7.07
CA LYS A 299 5.59 20.20 -7.39
C LYS A 299 5.41 20.80 -8.78
N HIS A 300 5.01 20.00 -9.77
CA HIS A 300 4.72 20.50 -11.11
C HIS A 300 3.53 21.46 -11.12
N ARG A 301 2.43 21.09 -10.45
CA ARG A 301 1.23 21.95 -10.37
C ARG A 301 1.54 23.30 -9.73
N LEU A 302 2.31 23.32 -8.64
CA LEU A 302 2.70 24.55 -7.96
C LEU A 302 3.57 25.50 -8.81
N LYS A 303 4.26 24.98 -9.84
CA LYS A 303 5.06 25.80 -10.76
C LYS A 303 4.25 26.46 -11.87
N GLN A 304 3.00 26.03 -12.08
CA GLN A 304 2.11 26.52 -13.14
C GLN A 304 1.13 27.60 -12.63
N ILE A 305 1.27 28.01 -11.37
CA ILE A 305 0.48 29.03 -10.69
C ILE A 305 1.36 30.28 -10.57
#